data_AF-A0A660PT85-F1
#
_entry.id   AF-A0A660PT85-F1
#
_cell.length_a   1.000
_cell.length_b   1.000
_cell.length_c   1.000
_cell.angle_alpha   90.00
_cell.angle_beta   90.00
_cell.angle_gamma   90.00
#
_symmetry.space_group_name_H-M   'P 1'
#
loop_
_entity.id
_entity.type
_entity.pdbx_description
1 polymer ?
#
loop_
_entity_poly.entity_id
_entity_poly.type
_entity_poly.pdbx_seq_one_letter_code
_entity_poly.pdbx_strand_id
1 'polypeptide(L)'
;MSAVLFGFIVYLAILLTVGILTFRFNKTLADYVLAGRRLGVWVVTFSERASGESAWLLLGLPGVIFASGLSELWVVIGCTSGILFSWMFISRRLRIESEANYALTIPEYFENKYNDTTRTIRTFGTIIIVFFFTFYVCAQFIGAGKVLNVTFGIPDC
;
A
#
# COMPACT_ATOMS: atom_id res chain seq x y z
N MET A 1 20.24 -0.22 26.23
CA MET A 1 19.39 -0.41 25.03
C MET A 1 18.39 -1.49 25.34
N SER A 2 17.08 -1.23 25.30
CA SER A 2 16.08 -2.29 25.49
C SER A 2 16.17 -3.29 24.33
N ALA A 3 15.92 -4.59 24.58
CA ALA A 3 15.99 -5.63 23.55
C ALA A 3 15.07 -5.30 22.34
N VAL A 4 13.94 -4.63 22.60
CA VAL A 4 12.99 -4.16 21.59
C VAL A 4 13.61 -3.10 20.67
N LEU A 5 14.33 -2.12 21.23
CA LEU A 5 14.98 -1.06 20.43
C LEU A 5 16.11 -1.63 19.56
N PHE A 6 16.89 -2.57 20.10
CA PHE A 6 17.91 -3.26 19.32
C PHE A 6 17.29 -4.02 18.14
N GLY A 7 16.22 -4.78 18.38
CA GLY A 7 15.50 -5.50 17.33
C GLY A 7 14.95 -4.55 16.25
N PHE A 8 14.40 -3.40 16.66
CA PHE A 8 13.91 -2.38 15.73
C PHE A 8 15.02 -1.81 14.83
N ILE A 9 16.18 -1.47 15.39
CA ILE A 9 17.32 -0.97 14.61
C ILE A 9 17.82 -2.02 13.61
N VAL A 10 17.94 -3.28 14.05
CA VAL A 10 18.35 -4.39 13.18
C VAL A 10 17.35 -4.56 12.03
N TYR A 11 16.05 -4.50 12.32
CA TYR A 11 15.00 -4.56 11.30
C TYR A 11 15.13 -3.44 10.26
N LEU A 12 15.32 -2.19 10.69
CA LEU A 12 15.54 -1.05 9.79
C LEU A 12 16.81 -1.24 8.93
N ALA A 13 17.90 -1.73 9.52
CA ALA A 13 19.13 -2.00 8.80
C ALA A 13 18.94 -3.08 7.72
N ILE A 14 18.18 -4.14 8.01
CA ILE A 14 17.82 -5.16 7.02
C ILE A 14 17.01 -4.54 5.88
N LEU A 15 15.98 -3.75 6.18
CA LEU A 15 15.16 -3.08 5.15
C LEU A 15 15.99 -2.18 4.23
N LEU A 16 16.86 -1.34 4.81
CA LEU A 16 17.75 -0.47 4.04
C LEU A 16 18.72 -1.27 3.17
N THR A 17 19.29 -2.35 3.72
CA THR A 17 20.21 -3.23 2.99
C THR A 17 19.50 -3.87 1.80
N VAL A 18 18.31 -4.43 1.99
CA VAL A 18 17.51 -5.02 0.90
C VAL A 18 17.18 -3.96 -0.17
N GLY A 19 16.81 -2.74 0.24
CA GLY A 19 16.55 -1.63 -0.69
C GLY A 19 17.77 -1.27 -1.55
N ILE A 20 18.94 -1.07 -0.92
CA ILE A 20 20.19 -0.75 -1.63
C ILE A 20 20.60 -1.88 -2.57
N LEU A 21 20.50 -3.14 -2.12
CA LEU A 21 20.84 -4.29 -2.96
C LEU A 21 19.91 -4.41 -4.16
N THR A 22 18.62 -4.07 -4.01
CA THR A 22 17.60 -4.28 -5.04
C THR A 22 17.51 -3.12 -6.04
N PHE A 23 17.96 -1.92 -5.68
CA PHE A 23 17.93 -0.75 -6.57
C PHE A 23 18.59 -1.01 -7.94
N ARG A 24 19.65 -1.84 -7.97
CA ARG A 24 20.36 -2.21 -9.21
C ARG A 24 19.48 -2.92 -10.27
N PHE A 25 18.34 -3.47 -9.87
CA PHE A 25 17.41 -4.16 -10.78
C PHE A 25 16.47 -3.19 -11.49
N ASN A 26 16.33 -1.95 -11.02
CA ASN A 26 15.42 -0.95 -11.56
C ASN A 26 16.08 -0.19 -12.72
N LYS A 27 16.00 -0.75 -13.94
CA LYS A 27 16.60 -0.14 -15.14
C LYS A 27 15.60 0.70 -15.94
N THR A 28 14.32 0.37 -15.86
CA THR A 28 13.23 1.06 -16.59
C THR A 28 12.12 1.49 -15.63
N LEU A 29 11.24 2.38 -16.09
CA LEU A 29 10.06 2.79 -15.33
C LEU A 29 9.14 1.61 -15.01
N ALA A 30 9.00 0.65 -15.94
CA ALA A 30 8.22 -0.57 -15.73
C ALA A 30 8.87 -1.50 -14.69
N ASP A 31 10.21 -1.55 -14.63
CA ASP A 31 10.93 -2.25 -13.57
C ASP A 31 10.70 -1.58 -12.22
N TYR A 32 10.71 -0.25 -12.16
CA TYR A 32 10.49 0.49 -10.92
C TYR A 32 9.05 0.38 -10.40
N VAL A 33 8.04 0.52 -11.27
CA VAL A 33 6.62 0.59 -10.87
C VAL A 33 5.98 -0.80 -10.73
N LEU A 34 6.38 -1.76 -11.58
CA LEU A 34 5.75 -3.09 -11.66
C LEU A 34 6.74 -4.25 -11.46
N ALA A 35 7.99 -3.97 -11.06
CA ALA A 35 9.04 -4.99 -10.99
C ALA A 35 9.18 -5.79 -12.30
N GLY A 36 8.95 -5.11 -13.43
CA GLY A 36 8.98 -5.69 -14.78
C GLY A 36 7.93 -6.78 -15.01
N ARG A 37 6.91 -6.86 -14.14
CA ARG A 37 5.89 -7.93 -14.08
C ARG A 37 6.47 -9.34 -13.86
N ARG A 38 7.70 -9.43 -13.32
CA ARG A 38 8.44 -10.69 -13.15
C ARG A 38 8.22 -11.35 -11.78
N LEU A 39 7.56 -10.67 -10.86
CA LEU A 39 7.31 -11.19 -9.52
C LEU A 39 6.29 -12.33 -9.56
N GLY A 40 6.60 -13.42 -8.87
CA GLY A 40 5.69 -14.54 -8.69
C GLY A 40 4.45 -14.17 -7.87
N VAL A 41 3.39 -14.96 -8.01
CA VAL A 41 2.08 -14.73 -7.37
C VAL A 41 2.21 -14.48 -5.87
N TRP A 42 2.99 -15.29 -5.15
CA TRP A 42 3.16 -15.14 -3.70
C TRP A 42 3.71 -13.78 -3.31
N VAL A 43 4.77 -13.32 -3.98
CA VAL A 43 5.41 -12.03 -3.68
C VAL A 43 4.45 -10.89 -3.98
N VAL A 44 3.73 -10.94 -5.10
CA VAL A 44 2.74 -9.93 -5.46
C VAL A 44 1.60 -9.87 -4.44
N THR A 45 1.05 -11.03 -4.05
CA THR A 45 -0.05 -11.09 -3.09
C THR A 45 0.35 -10.60 -1.71
N PHE A 46 1.51 -11.01 -1.18
CA PHE A 46 1.99 -10.54 0.12
C PHE A 46 2.36 -9.05 0.09
N SER A 47 2.98 -8.57 -0.99
CA SER A 47 3.31 -7.16 -1.15
C SER A 47 2.07 -6.28 -1.20
N GLU A 48 1.03 -6.73 -1.91
CA GLU A 48 -0.22 -5.99 -1.99
C GLU A 48 -0.90 -5.95 -0.61
N ARG A 49 -0.94 -7.07 0.13
CA ARG A 49 -1.50 -7.11 1.49
C ARG A 49 -0.72 -6.19 2.42
N ALA A 50 0.61 -6.28 2.42
CA ALA A 50 1.47 -5.40 3.20
C ALA A 50 1.26 -3.90 2.89
N SER A 51 0.88 -3.56 1.65
CA SER A 51 0.56 -2.18 1.26
C SER A 51 -0.81 -1.72 1.77
N GLY A 52 -1.76 -2.65 1.95
CA GLY A 52 -3.07 -2.37 2.54
C GLY A 52 -3.02 -2.24 4.06
N GLU A 53 -2.07 -2.91 4.71
CA GLU A 53 -1.90 -2.83 6.15
C GLU A 53 -1.31 -1.49 6.59
N SER A 54 -1.97 -0.85 7.55
CA SER A 54 -1.67 0.52 7.98
C SER A 54 -1.82 0.67 9.49
N ALA A 55 -1.45 1.83 10.03
CA ALA A 55 -1.73 2.21 11.41
C ALA A 55 -3.22 2.02 11.78
N TRP A 56 -4.12 2.05 10.79
CA TRP A 56 -5.53 1.69 10.96
C TRP A 56 -5.73 0.28 11.51
N LEU A 57 -5.01 -0.73 11.02
CA LEU A 57 -5.19 -2.11 11.48
C LEU A 57 -4.66 -2.32 12.91
N LEU A 58 -3.58 -1.65 13.29
CA LEU A 58 -2.96 -1.83 14.60
C LEU A 58 -3.55 -0.93 15.69
N LEU A 59 -3.93 0.30 15.34
CA LEU A 59 -4.41 1.30 16.31
C LEU A 59 -5.90 1.61 16.14
N GLY A 60 -6.36 1.72 14.89
CA GLY A 60 -7.74 2.14 14.57
C GLY A 60 -8.77 1.07 14.92
N LEU A 61 -8.71 -0.07 14.23
CA LEU A 61 -9.71 -1.13 14.36
C LEU A 61 -9.77 -1.73 15.77
N PRO A 62 -8.65 -2.09 16.44
CA PRO A 62 -8.70 -2.57 17.82
C PRO A 62 -9.20 -1.50 18.79
N GLY A 63 -8.83 -0.23 18.58
CA GLY A 63 -9.29 0.88 19.41
C GLY A 63 -10.80 1.09 19.32
N VAL A 64 -11.36 0.99 18.12
CA VAL A 64 -12.80 1.06 17.87
C VAL A 64 -13.52 -0.14 18.49
N ILE A 65 -13.04 -1.37 18.26
CA ILE A 65 -13.62 -2.57 18.89
C ILE A 65 -13.56 -2.49 20.42
N PHE A 66 -12.49 -1.96 20.99
CA PHE A 66 -12.37 -1.77 22.44
C PHE A 66 -13.39 -0.77 22.99
N ALA A 67 -13.70 0.28 22.22
CA ALA A 67 -14.62 1.33 22.64
C ALA A 67 -16.10 1.00 22.41
N SER A 68 -16.46 0.43 21.26
CA SER A 68 -17.85 0.14 20.87
C SER A 68 -18.24 -1.34 20.91
N GLY A 69 -17.27 -2.23 21.19
CA GLY A 69 -17.49 -3.65 21.39
C GLY A 69 -17.39 -4.50 20.11
N LEU A 70 -17.77 -5.78 20.24
CA LEU A 70 -17.65 -6.77 19.16
C LEU A 70 -18.61 -6.53 17.98
N SER A 71 -19.54 -5.58 18.10
CA SER A 71 -20.41 -5.18 17.00
C SER A 71 -19.60 -4.76 15.77
N GLU A 72 -18.44 -4.13 15.96
CA GLU A 72 -17.57 -3.61 14.89
C GLU A 72 -16.79 -4.67 14.11
N LEU A 73 -16.93 -5.95 14.47
CA LEU A 73 -16.36 -7.06 13.68
C LEU A 73 -16.90 -7.11 12.24
N TRP A 74 -18.05 -6.49 11.98
CA TRP A 74 -18.58 -6.34 10.63
C TRP A 74 -17.58 -5.65 9.68
N VAL A 75 -16.72 -4.74 10.18
CA VAL A 75 -15.69 -4.06 9.39
C VAL A 75 -14.68 -5.08 8.85
N VAL A 76 -14.25 -6.03 9.68
CA VAL A 76 -13.30 -7.10 9.29
C VAL A 76 -13.91 -7.97 8.20
N ILE A 77 -15.17 -8.36 8.38
CA ILE A 77 -15.91 -9.20 7.42
C ILE A 77 -16.10 -8.44 6.09
N GLY A 78 -16.49 -7.16 6.17
CA GLY A 78 -16.67 -6.28 5.01
C GLY A 78 -15.39 -6.08 4.22
N CYS A 79 -14.29 -5.73 4.89
CA CYS A 79 -12.98 -5.58 4.24
C CYS A 79 -12.51 -6.90 3.61
N THR A 80 -12.59 -8.01 4.33
CA THR A 80 -12.15 -9.32 3.84
C THR A 80 -12.95 -9.74 2.60
N SER A 81 -14.28 -9.65 2.67
CA SER A 81 -15.16 -9.99 1.54
C SER A 81 -14.96 -9.07 0.34
N GLY A 82 -14.80 -7.77 0.55
CA GLY A 82 -14.52 -6.80 -0.52
C GLY A 82 -13.17 -7.06 -1.21
N ILE A 83 -12.14 -7.39 -0.44
CA ILE A 83 -10.82 -7.77 -0.97
C ILE A 83 -10.93 -9.06 -1.79
N LEU A 84 -11.60 -10.08 -1.27
CA LEU A 84 -11.82 -11.34 -1.97
C LEU A 84 -12.58 -11.12 -3.28
N PHE A 85 -13.63 -10.30 -3.26
CA PHE A 85 -14.40 -9.95 -4.44
C PHE A 85 -13.53 -9.24 -5.49
N SER A 86 -12.76 -8.23 -5.09
CA SER A 86 -11.85 -7.50 -5.99
C SER A 86 -10.84 -8.45 -6.64
N TRP A 87 -10.26 -9.37 -5.86
CA TRP A 87 -9.34 -10.37 -6.38
C TRP A 87 -9.99 -11.35 -7.36
N MET A 88 -11.15 -11.89 -7.03
CA MET A 88 -11.80 -12.89 -7.88
C MET A 88 -12.32 -12.31 -9.20
N PHE A 89 -12.91 -11.10 -9.17
CA PHE A 89 -13.63 -10.57 -10.32
C PHE A 89 -12.87 -9.51 -11.11
N ILE A 90 -12.06 -8.69 -10.44
CA ILE A 90 -11.45 -7.49 -11.06
C ILE A 90 -9.98 -7.74 -11.40
N SER A 91 -9.20 -8.30 -10.45
CA SER A 91 -7.74 -8.34 -10.56
C SER A 91 -7.22 -9.02 -11.84
N ARG A 92 -7.79 -10.18 -12.22
CA ARG A 92 -7.37 -10.93 -13.40
C ARG A 92 -7.64 -10.17 -14.70
N ARG A 93 -8.83 -9.59 -14.83
CA ARG A 93 -9.22 -8.82 -16.02
C ARG A 93 -8.35 -7.57 -16.13
N LEU A 94 -8.20 -6.83 -15.03
CA LEU A 94 -7.38 -5.62 -15.00
C LEU A 94 -5.91 -5.91 -15.35
N ARG A 95 -5.36 -7.04 -14.88
CA ARG A 95 -3.99 -7.44 -15.21
C ARG A 95 -3.79 -7.71 -16.70
N ILE A 96 -4.69 -8.47 -17.32
CA ILE A 96 -4.61 -8.78 -18.77
C ILE A 96 -4.75 -7.50 -19.60
N GLU A 97 -5.73 -6.65 -19.26
CA GLU A 97 -6.01 -5.43 -20.02
C GLU A 97 -4.92 -4.36 -19.86
N SER A 98 -4.37 -4.19 -18.66
CA SER A 98 -3.24 -3.27 -18.42
C SER A 98 -1.96 -3.73 -19.10
N GLU A 99 -1.78 -5.04 -19.28
CA GLU A 99 -0.66 -5.60 -20.03
C GLU A 99 -0.79 -5.34 -21.53
N ALA A 100 -1.97 -5.59 -22.10
CA ALA A 100 -2.25 -5.32 -23.51
C ALA A 100 -2.08 -3.85 -23.91
N ASN A 101 -2.39 -2.93 -23.00
CA ASN A 101 -2.31 -1.47 -23.23
C ASN A 101 -1.00 -0.83 -22.73
N TYR A 102 -0.03 -1.62 -22.26
CA TYR A 102 1.23 -1.16 -21.64
C TYR A 102 1.05 -0.09 -20.55
N ALA A 103 -0.12 -0.05 -19.90
CA ALA A 103 -0.42 0.92 -18.86
C ALA A 103 0.31 0.55 -17.56
N LEU A 104 0.96 1.54 -16.95
CA LEU A 104 1.67 1.39 -15.68
C LEU A 104 0.83 1.82 -14.48
N THR A 105 -0.16 2.69 -14.71
CA THR A 105 -1.05 3.21 -13.66
C THR A 105 -2.53 3.02 -14.02
N ILE A 106 -3.40 3.05 -13.02
CA ILE A 106 -4.86 2.94 -13.23
C ILE A 106 -5.42 4.11 -14.06
N PRO A 107 -5.05 5.39 -13.81
CA PRO A 107 -5.54 6.50 -14.64
C PRO A 107 -5.06 6.41 -16.09
N GLU A 108 -3.83 5.94 -16.32
CA GLU A 108 -3.29 5.68 -17.67
C GLU A 108 -4.01 4.53 -18.37
N TYR A 109 -4.35 3.46 -17.63
CA TYR A 109 -5.19 2.38 -18.17
C TYR A 109 -6.56 2.91 -18.63
N PHE A 110 -7.19 3.79 -17.85
CA PHE A 110 -8.46 4.39 -18.25
C PHE A 110 -8.31 5.37 -19.43
N GLU A 111 -7.26 6.18 -19.47
CA GLU A 111 -6.95 7.04 -20.63
C GLU A 111 -6.87 6.20 -21.91
N ASN A 112 -6.11 5.10 -21.89
CA ASN A 112 -5.93 4.22 -23.05
C ASN A 112 -7.24 3.50 -23.42
N LYS A 113 -7.96 2.98 -22.42
CA LYS A 113 -9.23 2.26 -22.63
C LYS A 113 -10.32 3.14 -23.26
N TYR A 114 -10.36 4.41 -22.90
CA TYR A 114 -11.34 5.37 -23.43
C TYR A 114 -10.82 6.18 -24.62
N ASN A 115 -9.59 5.91 -25.10
CA ASN A 115 -8.92 6.68 -26.15
C ASN A 115 -8.94 8.20 -25.88
N ASP A 116 -8.72 8.59 -24.62
CA ASP A 116 -8.76 10.00 -24.22
C ASP A 116 -7.52 10.74 -24.74
N THR A 117 -7.66 11.43 -25.86
CA THR A 117 -6.60 12.26 -26.46
C THR A 117 -6.29 13.52 -25.65
N THR A 118 -7.18 13.93 -24.74
CA THR A 118 -7.04 15.15 -23.94
C THR A 118 -6.30 14.93 -22.62
N ARG A 119 -6.07 13.67 -22.23
CA ARG A 119 -5.42 13.27 -20.96
C ARG A 119 -6.16 13.77 -19.72
N THR A 120 -7.43 14.14 -19.86
CA THR A 120 -8.26 14.67 -18.78
C THR A 120 -8.48 13.62 -17.71
N ILE A 121 -8.78 12.37 -18.13
CA ILE A 121 -9.02 11.24 -17.22
C ILE A 121 -7.76 10.98 -16.37
N ARG A 122 -6.60 10.91 -17.02
CA ARG A 122 -5.33 10.69 -16.32
C ARG A 122 -5.02 11.81 -15.34
N THR A 123 -5.14 13.06 -15.78
CA THR A 123 -4.77 14.23 -14.97
C THR A 123 -5.66 14.33 -13.75
N PHE A 124 -6.99 14.27 -13.94
CA PHE A 124 -7.94 14.35 -12.84
C PHE A 124 -7.82 13.18 -11.87
N GLY A 125 -7.69 11.94 -12.40
CA GLY A 125 -7.48 10.76 -11.58
C GLY A 125 -6.18 10.83 -10.77
N THR A 126 -5.09 11.30 -11.36
CA THR A 126 -3.80 11.47 -10.67
C THR A 126 -3.90 12.51 -9.58
N ILE A 127 -4.56 13.65 -9.81
CA ILE A 127 -4.77 14.70 -8.80
C ILE A 127 -5.54 14.15 -7.59
N ILE A 128 -6.65 13.43 -7.84
CA ILE A 128 -7.43 12.79 -6.77
C ILE A 128 -6.55 11.84 -5.98
N ILE A 129 -5.83 10.95 -6.65
CA ILE A 129 -4.95 9.97 -5.99
C ILE A 129 -3.93 10.70 -5.13
N VAL A 130 -3.18 11.66 -5.68
CA VAL A 130 -2.14 12.40 -4.94
C VAL A 130 -2.73 13.12 -3.73
N PHE A 131 -3.89 13.76 -3.89
CA PHE A 131 -4.56 14.48 -2.81
C PHE A 131 -4.93 13.55 -1.65
N PHE A 132 -5.68 12.48 -1.90
CA PHE A 132 -6.08 11.55 -0.84
C PHE A 132 -4.89 10.76 -0.27
N PHE A 133 -3.93 10.39 -1.12
CA PHE A 133 -2.75 9.65 -0.68
C PHE A 133 -1.84 10.49 0.22
N THR A 134 -1.83 11.81 0.05
CA THR A 134 -1.12 12.73 0.96
C THR A 134 -1.66 12.62 2.38
N PHE A 135 -2.98 12.73 2.57
CA PHE A 135 -3.58 12.57 3.90
C PHE A 135 -3.38 11.17 4.48
N TYR A 136 -3.46 10.15 3.63
CA TYR A 136 -3.19 8.78 4.02
C TYR A 136 -1.76 8.63 4.56
N VAL A 137 -0.74 9.10 3.83
CA VAL A 137 0.65 9.05 4.27
C VAL A 137 0.88 9.87 5.54
N CYS A 138 0.27 11.06 5.66
CA CYS A 138 0.35 11.86 6.88
C CYS A 138 -0.19 11.10 8.10
N ALA A 139 -1.36 10.44 7.98
CA ALA A 139 -1.93 9.65 9.07
C ALA A 139 -1.01 8.49 9.51
N GLN A 140 -0.28 7.90 8.56
CA GLN A 140 0.68 6.83 8.84
C GLN A 140 1.88 7.32 9.65
N PHE A 141 2.42 8.50 9.33
CA PHE A 141 3.50 9.11 10.10
C PHE A 141 3.08 9.44 11.53
N ILE A 142 1.87 9.97 11.71
CA ILE A 142 1.30 10.23 13.05
C ILE A 142 1.17 8.92 13.84
N GLY A 143 0.65 7.86 13.20
CA GLY A 143 0.55 6.54 13.80
C GLY A 143 1.91 5.97 14.20
N ALA A 144 2.91 6.07 13.33
CA ALA A 144 4.28 5.64 13.61
C ALA A 144 4.91 6.41 14.78
N GLY A 145 4.75 7.74 14.83
CA GLY A 145 5.22 8.58 15.93
C GLY A 145 4.61 8.15 17.27
N LYS A 146 3.30 7.90 17.29
CA LYS A 146 2.59 7.42 18.48
C LYS A 146 3.09 6.06 18.95
N VAL A 147 3.35 5.13 18.03
CA VAL A 147 3.93 3.82 18.38
C VAL A 147 5.34 3.98 18.96
N LEU A 148 6.17 4.85 18.36
CA LEU A 148 7.51 5.12 18.86
C LEU A 148 7.52 5.75 20.25
N ASN A 149 6.58 6.66 20.53
CA ASN A 149 6.43 7.26 21.85
C ASN A 149 6.00 6.26 22.91
N VAL A 150 4.92 5.53 22.66
CA VAL A 150 4.37 4.57 23.62
C VAL A 150 5.37 3.43 23.89
N THR A 151 6.14 3.02 22.87
CA THR A 151 7.05 1.86 23.00
C THR A 151 8.45 2.25 23.51
N PHE A 152 8.98 3.40 23.08
CA PHE A 152 10.38 3.79 23.33
C PHE A 152 10.53 5.11 24.08
N GLY A 153 9.45 5.83 24.37
CA GLY A 153 9.49 7.15 25.03
C GLY A 153 10.05 8.27 24.15
N ILE A 154 10.13 8.05 22.84
CA ILE A 154 10.59 9.07 21.88
C ILE A 154 9.44 10.07 21.69
N PRO A 155 9.64 11.38 21.86
CA PRO A 155 8.56 12.37 21.68
C PRO A 155 7.94 12.25 20.29
N ASP A 156 6.61 12.21 20.23
CA ASP A 156 5.82 12.31 19.01
C ASP A 156 6.02 13.73 18.44
N CYS A 157 6.35 13.83 17.15
CA CYS A 157 6.42 15.10 16.43
C CYS A 157 5.05 15.55 15.94
#